data_AF-A0A3D4WCL6-F1
#
_entry.id   AF-A0A3D4WCL6-F1
#
_cell.length_a   1.000
_cell.length_b   1.000
_cell.length_c   1.000
_cell.angle_alpha   90.00
_cell.angle_beta   90.00
_cell.angle_gamma   90.00
#
_symmetry.space_group_name_H-M   'P 1'
#
loop_
_entity.id
_entity.type
_entity.pdbx_description
1 polymer ?
#
loop_
_entity_poly.entity_id
_entity_poly.type
_entity_poly.pdbx_seq_one_letter_code
_entity_poly.pdbx_strand_id
1 'polypeptide(L)'
;MITPQALDEIITNQTETGYNFKPGFLSDEEIYKIKQDAGKERYDIQKAPLGRRVFSYIQSKHPEIHFEKEHFESDFDAMIYFPNHDNSVVFIILNQNKPLVNQIFACAHEYYHYLYDVADIANNPLICYLDRPESISREHKASRFAAEYLLPRDALIEFVDTFMIRNKSTLSELPDEISLVPLIISLTLHFEMPIKAILYRLQGKKYYSNNLKNVEPLYALIKNTIDLLNKRYPERFSELFEKNNLYLDDSIYNVAANVYNQGLVTYDRLTGDMEYLGISMDTLGLQPPKFDPGEEDDS
;
A
#
# COMPACT_ATOMS: atom_id res chain seq x y z
N MET A 1 18.40 13.52 -1.83
CA MET A 1 19.25 12.41 -2.32
C MET A 1 19.33 11.38 -1.22
N ILE A 2 18.72 10.21 -1.44
CA ILE A 2 18.76 9.07 -0.53
C ILE A 2 20.24 8.63 -0.35
N THR A 3 20.67 8.37 0.89
CA THR A 3 22.02 7.87 1.13
C THR A 3 22.15 6.43 0.63
N PRO A 4 23.34 5.97 0.20
CA PRO A 4 23.53 4.58 -0.20
C PRO A 4 23.09 3.58 0.86
N GLN A 5 23.34 3.88 2.15
CA GLN A 5 22.93 3.04 3.27
C GLN A 5 21.41 2.99 3.48
N ALA A 6 20.70 4.10 3.33
CA ALA A 6 19.23 4.11 3.41
C ALA A 6 18.61 3.37 2.22
N LEU A 7 19.17 3.53 1.01
CA LEU A 7 18.71 2.78 -0.16
C LEU A 7 18.97 1.27 0.00
N ASP A 8 20.10 0.89 0.57
CA ASP A 8 20.48 -0.49 0.87
C ASP A 8 19.46 -1.17 1.79
N GLU A 9 19.08 -0.50 2.88
CA GLU A 9 18.07 -0.96 3.83
C GLU A 9 16.70 -1.12 3.17
N ILE A 10 16.29 -0.11 2.38
CA ILE A 10 15.00 -0.11 1.69
C ILE A 10 14.89 -1.26 0.69
N ILE A 11 15.93 -1.47 -0.13
CA ILE A 11 15.92 -2.55 -1.10
C ILE A 11 15.90 -3.89 -0.38
N THR A 12 16.68 -4.05 0.70
CA THR A 12 16.70 -5.28 1.52
C THR A 12 15.31 -5.59 2.07
N ASN A 13 14.60 -4.58 2.58
CA ASN A 13 13.20 -4.74 3.03
C ASN A 13 12.25 -5.09 1.87
N GLN A 14 12.47 -4.55 0.67
CA GLN A 14 11.67 -4.87 -0.50
C GLN A 14 11.98 -6.23 -1.14
N THR A 15 13.04 -6.92 -0.74
CA THR A 15 13.46 -8.19 -1.33
C THR A 15 13.39 -9.37 -0.36
N GLU A 16 13.86 -9.19 0.88
CA GLU A 16 14.10 -10.29 1.80
C GLU A 16 13.04 -10.34 2.92
N THR A 17 12.85 -9.23 3.64
CA THR A 17 12.15 -9.24 4.94
C THR A 17 10.74 -8.65 4.92
N GLY A 18 10.40 -7.70 4.04
CA GLY A 18 9.23 -6.83 4.21
C GLY A 18 7.88 -7.29 3.63
N TYR A 19 7.80 -8.47 2.99
CA TYR A 19 6.51 -8.97 2.46
C TYR A 19 6.35 -10.48 2.62
N ASN A 20 5.16 -10.93 3.03
CA ASN A 20 4.82 -12.34 3.20
C ASN A 20 4.18 -12.96 1.94
N PHE A 21 4.90 -12.92 0.82
CA PHE A 21 4.52 -13.64 -0.41
C PHE A 21 5.07 -15.07 -0.39
N LYS A 22 4.25 -16.04 0.04
CA LYS A 22 4.63 -17.46 0.02
C LYS A 22 3.75 -18.26 -0.95
N PRO A 23 4.34 -18.95 -1.95
CA PRO A 23 3.60 -19.87 -2.81
C PRO A 23 2.91 -20.98 -2.00
N GLY A 24 1.70 -21.38 -2.39
CA GLY A 24 0.99 -22.53 -1.78
C GLY A 24 0.07 -22.21 -0.60
N PHE A 25 -0.03 -20.95 -0.17
CA PHE A 25 -0.94 -20.55 0.92
C PHE A 25 -2.37 -20.24 0.48
N LEU A 26 -2.58 -19.97 -0.81
CA LEU A 26 -3.90 -19.75 -1.40
C LEU A 26 -4.17 -20.81 -2.45
N SER A 27 -5.41 -21.30 -2.50
CA SER A 27 -5.88 -22.20 -3.56
C SER A 27 -5.96 -21.48 -4.91
N ASP A 28 -5.95 -22.26 -6.00
CA ASP A 28 -6.12 -21.70 -7.35
C ASP A 28 -7.47 -20.98 -7.53
N GLU A 29 -8.52 -21.45 -6.85
CA GLU A 29 -9.84 -20.82 -6.84
C GLU A 29 -9.82 -19.48 -6.12
N GLU A 30 -9.18 -19.38 -4.95
CA GLU A 30 -9.01 -18.10 -4.24
C GLU A 30 -8.19 -17.11 -5.08
N ILE A 31 -7.10 -17.57 -5.68
CA ILE A 31 -6.28 -16.75 -6.58
C ILE A 31 -7.09 -16.28 -7.79
N TYR A 32 -7.93 -17.14 -8.36
CA TYR A 32 -8.80 -16.79 -9.47
C TYR A 32 -9.82 -15.73 -9.06
N LYS A 33 -10.48 -15.89 -7.91
CA LYS A 33 -11.44 -14.92 -7.39
C LYS A 33 -10.79 -13.56 -7.15
N ILE A 34 -9.63 -13.52 -6.49
CA ILE A 34 -8.90 -12.27 -6.22
C ILE A 34 -8.54 -11.54 -7.52
N LYS A 35 -8.15 -12.27 -8.58
CA LYS A 35 -7.89 -11.65 -9.90
C LYS A 35 -9.12 -10.98 -10.48
N GLN A 36 -10.28 -11.64 -10.36
CA GLN A 36 -11.55 -11.09 -10.84
C GLN A 36 -11.93 -9.85 -10.04
N ASP A 37 -11.81 -9.93 -8.73
CA ASP A 37 -12.18 -8.86 -7.81
C ASP A 37 -11.28 -7.63 -8.00
N ALA A 38 -9.96 -7.81 -8.00
CA ALA A 38 -9.01 -6.74 -8.34
C ALA A 38 -9.30 -6.14 -9.71
N GLY A 39 -9.67 -6.96 -10.71
CA GLY A 39 -10.03 -6.50 -12.05
C GLY A 39 -11.31 -5.66 -12.10
N LYS A 40 -12.34 -5.99 -11.31
CA LYS A 40 -13.58 -5.20 -11.19
C LYS A 40 -13.30 -3.83 -10.59
N GLU A 41 -12.55 -3.79 -9.50
CA GLU A 41 -12.27 -2.52 -8.79
C GLU A 41 -11.45 -1.54 -9.63
N ARG A 42 -10.71 -2.01 -10.64
CA ARG A 42 -9.97 -1.14 -11.58
C ARG A 42 -10.51 -1.13 -13.00
N TYR A 43 -11.76 -1.55 -13.22
CA TYR A 43 -12.32 -1.71 -14.57
C TYR A 43 -12.17 -0.47 -15.45
N ASP A 44 -12.41 0.73 -14.89
CA ASP A 44 -12.42 1.99 -15.64
C ASP A 44 -11.04 2.39 -16.16
N ILE A 45 -9.98 1.98 -15.48
CA ILE A 45 -8.59 2.30 -15.82
C ILE A 45 -7.87 1.15 -16.52
N GLN A 46 -8.50 -0.03 -16.58
CA GLN A 46 -8.04 -1.23 -17.27
C GLN A 46 -6.56 -1.55 -16.96
N LYS A 47 -5.66 -1.36 -17.93
CA LYS A 47 -4.23 -1.68 -17.85
C LYS A 47 -3.35 -0.52 -17.35
N ALA A 48 -3.89 0.69 -17.22
CA ALA A 48 -3.10 1.85 -16.86
C ALA A 48 -2.45 1.70 -15.47
N PRO A 49 -1.17 2.03 -15.28
CA PRO A 49 -0.52 1.90 -13.97
C PRO A 49 -1.23 2.78 -12.94
N LEU A 50 -1.48 2.21 -11.75
CA LEU A 50 -2.00 2.95 -10.61
C LEU A 50 -0.87 3.65 -9.86
N GLY A 51 0.07 2.89 -9.30
CA GLY A 51 1.14 3.44 -8.47
C GLY A 51 0.60 4.43 -7.43
N ARG A 52 1.23 5.57 -7.30
CA ARG A 52 0.83 6.72 -6.46
C ARG A 52 -0.59 7.23 -6.70
N ARG A 53 -1.18 6.99 -7.89
CA ARG A 53 -2.58 7.36 -8.16
C ARG A 53 -3.57 6.47 -7.43
N VAL A 54 -3.10 5.41 -6.76
CA VAL A 54 -3.94 4.50 -5.97
C VAL A 54 -4.76 5.26 -4.92
N PHE A 55 -4.16 6.26 -4.25
CA PHE A 55 -4.82 7.04 -3.20
C PHE A 55 -6.04 7.79 -3.75
N SER A 56 -5.82 8.65 -4.75
CA SER A 56 -6.91 9.43 -5.35
C SER A 56 -7.91 8.57 -6.12
N TYR A 57 -7.46 7.45 -6.70
CA TYR A 57 -8.37 6.54 -7.40
C TYR A 57 -9.33 5.84 -6.43
N ILE A 58 -8.83 5.29 -5.32
CA ILE A 58 -9.67 4.69 -4.28
C ILE A 58 -10.63 5.73 -3.71
N GLN A 59 -10.12 6.91 -3.33
CA GLN A 59 -10.94 7.98 -2.77
C GLN A 59 -12.04 8.46 -3.73
N SER A 60 -11.78 8.47 -5.05
CA SER A 60 -12.80 8.83 -6.04
C SER A 60 -13.94 7.81 -6.15
N LYS A 61 -13.69 6.55 -5.79
CA LYS A 61 -14.68 5.47 -5.79
C LYS A 61 -15.39 5.33 -4.45
N HIS A 62 -14.67 5.60 -3.38
CA HIS A 62 -15.12 5.49 -2.00
C HIS A 62 -14.82 6.81 -1.27
N PRO A 63 -15.68 7.83 -1.44
CA PRO A 63 -15.49 9.15 -0.82
C PRO A 63 -15.45 9.12 0.72
N GLU A 64 -15.97 8.06 1.33
CA GLU A 64 -15.92 7.78 2.76
C GLU A 64 -14.54 7.32 3.26
N ILE A 65 -13.63 6.94 2.34
CA ILE A 65 -12.25 6.56 2.69
C ILE A 65 -11.38 7.81 2.74
N HIS A 66 -10.76 7.97 3.89
CA HIS A 66 -9.83 9.03 4.24
C HIS A 66 -8.44 8.44 4.42
N PHE A 67 -7.42 9.11 3.87
CA PHE A 67 -6.05 8.65 3.95
C PHE A 67 -5.26 9.58 4.85
N GLU A 68 -4.53 9.00 5.80
CA GLU A 68 -3.60 9.71 6.67
C GLU A 68 -2.21 9.10 6.60
N LYS A 69 -1.24 9.84 7.11
CA LYS A 69 0.14 9.37 7.29
C LYS A 69 0.61 9.73 8.69
N GLU A 70 1.23 8.77 9.36
CA GLU A 70 1.72 8.98 10.73
C GLU A 70 3.09 8.37 10.94
N HIS A 71 3.85 8.95 11.87
CA HIS A 71 5.12 8.38 12.33
C HIS A 71 4.84 7.39 13.46
N PHE A 72 4.77 6.11 13.13
CA PHE A 72 4.58 5.08 14.15
C PHE A 72 5.90 4.69 14.82
N GLU A 73 5.86 4.53 16.15
CA GLU A 73 6.96 3.92 16.92
C GLU A 73 7.11 2.42 16.60
N SER A 74 6.01 1.78 16.21
CA SER A 74 5.96 0.37 15.81
C SER A 74 6.19 0.20 14.30
N ASP A 75 6.72 -0.95 13.91
CA ASP A 75 7.18 -1.21 12.53
C ASP A 75 6.09 -1.71 11.56
N PHE A 76 4.80 -1.59 11.91
CA PHE A 76 3.71 -1.99 11.01
C PHE A 76 3.62 -1.06 9.79
N ASP A 77 3.01 -1.51 8.69
CA ASP A 77 3.04 -0.77 7.42
C ASP A 77 1.86 0.20 7.26
N ALA A 78 0.68 -0.22 7.71
CA ALA A 78 -0.53 0.59 7.73
C ALA A 78 -1.53 0.08 8.78
N MET A 79 -2.53 0.90 9.06
CA MET A 79 -3.67 0.58 9.91
C MET A 79 -4.95 1.04 9.22
N ILE A 80 -6.02 0.25 9.35
CA ILE A 80 -7.36 0.66 8.96
C ILE A 80 -8.25 0.82 10.21
N TYR A 81 -8.94 1.96 10.27
CA TYR A 81 -9.72 2.38 11.42
C TYR A 81 -11.13 2.85 11.03
N PHE A 82 -12.13 2.36 11.74
CA PHE A 82 -13.54 2.68 11.54
C PHE A 82 -14.05 3.40 12.81
N PRO A 83 -14.18 4.74 12.80
CA PRO A 83 -14.63 5.50 13.97
C PRO A 83 -16.09 5.21 14.34
N ASN A 84 -16.92 4.90 13.33
CA ASN A 84 -18.35 4.68 13.47
C ASN A 84 -18.72 3.27 13.00
N HIS A 85 -19.67 2.64 13.69
CA HIS A 85 -20.15 1.28 13.33
C HIS A 85 -20.95 1.23 12.02
N ASP A 86 -21.38 2.38 11.48
CA ASP A 86 -22.09 2.46 10.21
C ASP A 86 -21.15 2.59 9.00
N ASN A 87 -19.83 2.64 9.23
CA ASN A 87 -18.79 2.80 8.21
C ASN A 87 -18.96 4.04 7.33
N SER A 88 -19.65 5.06 7.85
CA SER A 88 -19.82 6.36 7.18
C SER A 88 -18.50 7.09 6.93
N VAL A 89 -17.46 6.73 7.68
CA VAL A 89 -16.10 7.26 7.61
C VAL A 89 -15.15 6.11 7.86
N VAL A 90 -14.11 5.99 7.05
CA VAL A 90 -13.05 4.98 7.20
C VAL A 90 -11.70 5.66 7.03
N PHE A 91 -10.75 5.37 7.92
CA PHE A 91 -9.38 5.87 7.82
C PHE A 91 -8.41 4.75 7.44
N ILE A 92 -7.62 4.98 6.41
CA ILE A 92 -6.42 4.20 6.09
C ILE A 92 -5.22 5.05 6.45
N ILE A 93 -4.50 4.66 7.50
CA ILE A 93 -3.37 5.40 8.05
C ILE A 93 -2.08 4.68 7.68
N LEU A 94 -1.22 5.34 6.91
CA LEU A 94 0.02 4.77 6.39
C LEU A 94 1.21 5.13 7.27
N ASN A 95 2.14 4.21 7.44
CA ASN A 95 3.37 4.49 8.19
C ASN A 95 4.33 5.37 7.37
N GLN A 96 4.49 6.62 7.79
CA GLN A 96 5.38 7.60 7.16
C GLN A 96 6.87 7.24 7.34
N ASN A 97 7.21 6.34 8.26
CA ASN A 97 8.57 5.82 8.37
C ASN A 97 8.95 4.88 7.22
N LYS A 98 7.97 4.39 6.44
CA LYS A 98 8.18 3.50 5.30
C LYS A 98 8.35 4.28 3.99
N PRO A 99 9.09 3.77 3.00
CA PRO A 99 9.21 4.38 1.68
C PRO A 99 7.87 4.51 0.95
N LEU A 100 7.76 5.45 0.00
CA LEU A 100 6.53 5.70 -0.76
C LEU A 100 6.02 4.44 -1.47
N VAL A 101 6.89 3.64 -2.07
CA VAL A 101 6.51 2.36 -2.70
C VAL A 101 5.89 1.36 -1.72
N ASN A 102 6.33 1.36 -0.46
CA ASN A 102 5.71 0.55 0.59
C ASN A 102 4.33 1.10 0.94
N GLN A 103 4.21 2.43 1.08
CA GLN A 103 2.93 3.10 1.36
C GLN A 103 1.90 2.88 0.24
N ILE A 104 2.30 2.93 -1.03
CA ILE A 104 1.45 2.61 -2.20
C ILE A 104 0.92 1.18 -2.10
N PHE A 105 1.79 0.23 -1.79
CA PHE A 105 1.40 -1.17 -1.66
C PHE A 105 0.50 -1.40 -0.44
N ALA A 106 0.84 -0.82 0.71
CA ALA A 106 0.06 -0.89 1.94
C ALA A 106 -1.34 -0.32 1.75
N CYS A 107 -1.48 0.81 1.05
CA CYS A 107 -2.79 1.37 0.70
C CYS A 107 -3.65 0.39 -0.12
N ALA A 108 -3.08 -0.23 -1.15
CA ALA A 108 -3.81 -1.24 -1.94
C ALA A 108 -4.15 -2.51 -1.12
N HIS A 109 -3.34 -2.82 -0.11
CA HIS A 109 -3.56 -3.91 0.83
C HIS A 109 -4.71 -3.58 1.79
N GLU A 110 -4.69 -2.42 2.45
CA GLU A 110 -5.78 -1.98 3.33
C GLU A 110 -7.11 -1.82 2.59
N TYR A 111 -7.06 -1.43 1.31
CA TYR A 111 -8.26 -1.37 0.49
C TYR A 111 -8.95 -2.74 0.33
N TYR A 112 -8.19 -3.85 0.30
CA TYR A 112 -8.79 -5.18 0.34
C TYR A 112 -9.56 -5.41 1.65
N HIS A 113 -8.96 -5.03 2.79
CA HIS A 113 -9.62 -5.17 4.09
C HIS A 113 -10.89 -4.33 4.19
N TYR A 114 -10.86 -3.11 3.65
CA TYR A 114 -12.06 -2.30 3.49
C TYR A 114 -13.13 -2.99 2.63
N LEU A 115 -12.77 -3.72 1.58
CA LEU A 115 -13.78 -4.37 0.71
C LEU A 115 -14.38 -5.65 1.32
N TYR A 116 -13.61 -6.37 2.13
CA TYR A 116 -13.94 -7.76 2.49
C TYR A 116 -13.99 -8.06 3.98
N ASP A 117 -13.43 -7.21 4.82
CA ASP A 117 -13.28 -7.45 6.26
C ASP A 117 -14.03 -6.42 7.13
N VAL A 118 -14.85 -5.53 6.55
CA VAL A 118 -15.60 -4.49 7.27
C VAL A 118 -16.34 -5.00 8.50
N ALA A 119 -17.01 -6.15 8.39
CA ALA A 119 -17.78 -6.74 9.49
C ALA A 119 -16.89 -7.15 10.68
N ASP A 120 -15.64 -7.54 10.41
CA ASP A 120 -14.66 -7.90 11.43
C ASP A 120 -13.98 -6.64 12.02
N ILE A 121 -13.77 -5.59 11.23
CA ILE A 121 -13.07 -4.35 11.64
C ILE A 121 -13.99 -3.37 12.39
N ALA A 122 -15.31 -3.42 12.16
CA ALA A 122 -16.27 -2.53 12.81
C ALA A 122 -16.29 -2.61 14.36
N ASN A 123 -15.63 -3.61 14.95
CA ASN A 123 -15.53 -3.80 16.40
C ASN A 123 -14.11 -3.58 16.97
N ASN A 124 -13.06 -3.59 16.14
CA ASN A 124 -11.66 -3.35 16.54
C ASN A 124 -10.83 -2.85 15.35
N PRO A 125 -9.98 -1.82 15.53
CA PRO A 125 -9.03 -1.39 14.49
C PRO A 125 -8.12 -2.55 14.05
N LEU A 126 -7.87 -2.67 12.74
CA LEU A 126 -6.98 -3.69 12.20
C LEU A 126 -5.60 -3.08 11.92
N ILE A 127 -4.58 -3.63 12.59
CA ILE A 127 -3.16 -3.24 12.42
C ILE A 127 -2.48 -4.28 11.54
N CYS A 128 -1.93 -3.86 10.41
CA CYS A 128 -1.38 -4.76 9.41
C CYS A 128 0.14 -4.67 9.29
N TYR A 129 0.76 -5.85 9.25
CA TYR A 129 2.20 -6.03 9.09
C TYR A 129 2.42 -6.81 7.80
N LEU A 130 3.03 -6.19 6.77
CA LEU A 130 3.23 -6.86 5.48
C LEU A 130 4.21 -8.03 5.60
N ASP A 131 5.07 -8.04 6.62
CA ASP A 131 6.09 -9.04 6.89
C ASP A 131 5.66 -10.16 7.85
N ARG A 132 4.59 -9.99 8.65
CA ARG A 132 4.19 -10.98 9.67
C ARG A 132 3.14 -11.99 9.17
N PRO A 133 3.11 -13.20 9.74
CA PRO A 133 2.20 -14.28 9.31
C PRO A 133 0.86 -14.36 10.05
N GLU A 134 0.52 -13.44 10.95
CA GLU A 134 -0.60 -13.65 11.87
C GLU A 134 -1.96 -13.33 11.20
N SER A 135 -2.82 -14.37 11.13
CA SER A 135 -4.01 -14.55 10.27
C SER A 135 -3.77 -14.94 8.79
N ILE A 136 -2.62 -15.60 8.51
CA ILE A 136 -2.21 -16.31 7.29
C ILE A 136 -3.10 -16.10 6.04
N SER A 137 -4.32 -16.67 5.96
CA SER A 137 -5.14 -16.57 4.74
C SER A 137 -5.56 -15.14 4.39
N ARG A 138 -5.98 -14.32 5.37
CA ARG A 138 -6.54 -12.98 5.08
C ARG A 138 -5.46 -12.03 4.57
N GLU A 139 -4.36 -11.90 5.30
CA GLU A 139 -3.19 -11.09 4.91
C GLU A 139 -2.59 -11.53 3.56
N HIS A 140 -2.57 -12.85 3.30
CA HIS A 140 -2.15 -13.36 2.00
C HIS A 140 -3.12 -12.98 0.87
N LYS A 141 -4.43 -12.97 1.13
CA LYS A 141 -5.43 -12.51 0.16
C LYS A 141 -5.29 -11.01 -0.10
N ALA A 142 -5.11 -10.19 0.94
CA ALA A 142 -4.87 -8.76 0.82
C ALA A 142 -3.59 -8.45 0.03
N SER A 143 -2.48 -9.10 0.37
CA SER A 143 -1.22 -8.98 -0.38
C SER A 143 -1.35 -9.45 -1.83
N ARG A 144 -2.08 -10.55 -2.07
CA ARG A 144 -2.35 -11.03 -3.43
C ARG A 144 -3.21 -10.03 -4.21
N PHE A 145 -4.24 -9.48 -3.57
CA PHE A 145 -5.12 -8.48 -4.15
C PHE A 145 -4.33 -7.24 -4.53
N ALA A 146 -3.58 -6.64 -3.60
CA ALA A 146 -2.74 -5.47 -3.85
C ALA A 146 -1.80 -5.69 -5.06
N ALA A 147 -1.18 -6.87 -5.16
CA ALA A 147 -0.31 -7.20 -6.27
C ALA A 147 -1.04 -7.35 -7.62
N GLU A 148 -2.26 -7.89 -7.64
CA GLU A 148 -3.11 -7.96 -8.85
C GLU A 148 -3.73 -6.59 -9.19
N TYR A 149 -4.08 -5.81 -8.18
CA TYR A 149 -4.74 -4.53 -8.27
C TYR A 149 -3.79 -3.45 -8.77
N LEU A 150 -2.52 -3.46 -8.37
CA LEU A 150 -1.52 -2.50 -8.88
C LEU A 150 -0.97 -2.91 -10.25
N LEU A 151 -0.76 -4.22 -10.46
CA LEU A 151 -0.21 -4.78 -11.70
C LEU A 151 -1.13 -5.89 -12.25
N PRO A 152 -2.13 -5.55 -13.09
CA PRO A 152 -3.08 -6.51 -13.60
C PRO A 152 -2.42 -7.41 -14.64
N ARG A 153 -2.97 -8.62 -14.79
CA ARG A 153 -2.39 -9.67 -15.64
C ARG A 153 -2.04 -9.18 -17.04
N ASP A 154 -2.97 -8.48 -17.68
CA ASP A 154 -2.83 -8.13 -19.09
C ASP A 154 -1.84 -6.98 -19.29
N ALA A 155 -1.71 -6.08 -18.31
CA ALA A 155 -0.64 -5.06 -18.31
C ALA A 155 0.73 -5.70 -18.13
N LEU A 156 0.86 -6.69 -17.23
CA LEU A 156 2.12 -7.43 -17.04
C LEU A 156 2.54 -8.13 -18.34
N ILE A 157 1.63 -8.85 -19.00
CA ILE A 157 1.95 -9.56 -20.25
C ILE A 157 2.39 -8.56 -21.32
N GLU A 158 1.62 -7.51 -21.55
CA GLU A 158 1.92 -6.50 -22.56
C GLU A 158 3.25 -5.79 -22.28
N PHE A 159 3.55 -5.47 -21.01
CA PHE A 159 4.80 -4.85 -20.62
C PHE A 159 5.99 -5.75 -20.89
N VAL A 160 5.90 -7.03 -20.51
CA VAL A 160 6.96 -8.02 -20.75
C VAL A 160 7.16 -8.21 -22.25
N ASP A 161 6.11 -8.44 -23.02
CA ASP A 161 6.20 -8.62 -24.48
C ASP A 161 6.86 -7.41 -25.15
N THR A 162 6.45 -6.20 -24.77
CA THR A 162 7.05 -4.95 -25.27
C THR A 162 8.52 -4.83 -24.89
N PHE A 163 8.87 -5.19 -23.65
CA PHE A 163 10.25 -5.21 -23.18
C PHE A 163 11.11 -6.19 -23.99
N MET A 164 10.60 -7.39 -24.23
CA MET A 164 11.29 -8.42 -25.03
C MET A 164 11.53 -7.97 -26.46
N ILE A 165 10.50 -7.42 -27.12
CA ILE A 165 10.59 -6.89 -28.49
C ILE A 165 11.65 -5.78 -28.58
N ARG A 166 11.64 -4.83 -27.64
CA ARG A 166 12.60 -3.70 -27.62
C ARG A 166 14.05 -4.16 -27.47
N ASN A 167 14.27 -5.23 -26.70
CA ASN A 167 15.59 -5.79 -26.48
C ASN A 167 16.01 -6.82 -27.55
N LYS A 168 15.17 -7.04 -28.58
CA LYS A 168 15.38 -8.06 -29.63
C LYS A 168 15.67 -9.44 -29.04
N SER A 169 14.93 -9.81 -28.01
CA SER A 169 15.07 -11.08 -27.31
C SER A 169 13.70 -11.74 -27.19
N THR A 170 13.68 -13.06 -27.03
CA THR A 170 12.50 -13.79 -26.58
C THR A 170 12.67 -14.25 -25.14
N LEU A 171 11.57 -14.54 -24.45
CA LEU A 171 11.61 -14.96 -23.05
C LEU A 171 12.36 -16.29 -22.86
N SER A 172 12.28 -17.18 -23.85
CA SER A 172 13.05 -18.42 -23.95
C SER A 172 14.54 -18.18 -24.21
N GLU A 173 14.92 -16.99 -24.65
CA GLU A 173 16.30 -16.57 -24.90
C GLU A 173 16.89 -15.75 -23.75
N LEU A 174 16.11 -15.40 -22.70
CA LEU A 174 16.69 -14.81 -21.49
C LEU A 174 17.53 -15.90 -20.80
N PRO A 175 18.87 -15.83 -20.90
CA PRO A 175 19.72 -16.99 -20.63
C PRO A 175 19.85 -17.30 -19.14
N ASP A 176 19.54 -16.33 -18.27
CA ASP A 176 19.86 -16.36 -16.84
C ASP A 176 19.05 -15.34 -16.00
N GLU A 177 19.17 -15.49 -14.68
CA GLU A 177 18.60 -14.59 -13.66
C GLU A 177 19.06 -13.13 -13.84
N ILE A 178 20.27 -12.91 -14.39
CA ILE A 178 20.86 -11.57 -14.63
C ILE A 178 20.01 -10.77 -15.62
N SER A 179 19.55 -11.44 -16.67
CA SER A 179 18.77 -10.80 -17.73
C SER A 179 17.36 -10.38 -17.29
N LEU A 180 16.88 -10.88 -16.14
CA LEU A 180 15.60 -10.47 -15.53
C LEU A 180 15.70 -9.18 -14.73
N VAL A 181 16.89 -8.78 -14.28
CA VAL A 181 17.07 -7.60 -13.42
C VAL A 181 16.57 -6.30 -14.07
N PRO A 182 16.92 -5.98 -15.33
CA PRO A 182 16.42 -4.76 -15.96
C PRO A 182 14.90 -4.77 -16.16
N LEU A 183 14.30 -5.95 -16.39
CA LEU A 183 12.85 -6.11 -16.49
C LEU A 183 12.18 -5.84 -15.13
N ILE A 184 12.69 -6.43 -14.05
CA ILE A 184 12.15 -6.27 -12.70
C ILE A 184 12.24 -4.80 -12.26
N ILE A 185 13.38 -4.16 -12.45
CA ILE A 185 13.55 -2.72 -12.14
C ILE A 185 12.58 -1.88 -12.97
N SER A 186 12.41 -2.19 -14.26
CA SER A 186 11.48 -1.46 -15.12
C SER A 186 10.02 -1.62 -14.66
N LEU A 187 9.63 -2.82 -14.22
CA LEU A 187 8.30 -3.09 -13.65
C LEU A 187 8.09 -2.34 -12.33
N THR A 188 9.08 -2.39 -11.42
CA THR A 188 9.05 -1.66 -10.14
C THR A 188 8.87 -0.17 -10.35
N LEU A 189 9.61 0.44 -11.28
CA LEU A 189 9.51 1.87 -11.55
C LEU A 189 8.22 2.25 -12.30
N HIS A 190 7.73 1.40 -13.21
CA HIS A 190 6.56 1.71 -14.03
C HIS A 190 5.24 1.53 -13.28
N PHE A 191 5.14 0.48 -12.45
CA PHE A 191 3.93 0.18 -11.68
C PHE A 191 4.04 0.65 -10.22
N GLU A 192 5.20 1.18 -9.81
CA GLU A 192 5.49 1.69 -8.46
C GLU A 192 5.19 0.64 -7.38
N MET A 193 5.76 -0.56 -7.60
CA MET A 193 5.52 -1.73 -6.77
C MET A 193 6.81 -2.28 -6.15
N PRO A 194 6.72 -2.83 -4.93
CA PRO A 194 7.86 -3.48 -4.27
C PRO A 194 8.41 -4.64 -5.09
N ILE A 195 9.74 -4.81 -5.08
CA ILE A 195 10.44 -5.84 -5.86
C ILE A 195 9.91 -7.25 -5.58
N LYS A 196 9.70 -7.60 -4.30
CA LYS A 196 9.16 -8.91 -3.90
C LYS A 196 7.75 -9.15 -4.45
N ALA A 197 6.91 -8.11 -4.53
CA ALA A 197 5.59 -8.20 -5.14
C ALA A 197 5.68 -8.42 -6.66
N ILE A 198 6.59 -7.73 -7.36
CA ILE A 198 6.86 -7.94 -8.79
C ILE A 198 7.33 -9.38 -9.05
N LEU A 199 8.28 -9.88 -8.27
CA LEU A 199 8.78 -11.23 -8.41
C LEU A 199 7.70 -12.28 -8.18
N TYR A 200 6.87 -12.08 -7.17
CA TYR A 200 5.71 -12.93 -6.92
C TYR A 200 4.72 -12.94 -8.10
N ARG A 201 4.46 -11.78 -8.73
CA ARG A 201 3.63 -11.67 -9.94
C ARG A 201 4.22 -12.43 -11.13
N LEU A 202 5.54 -12.39 -11.30
CA LEU A 202 6.25 -13.14 -12.34
C LEU A 202 6.22 -14.65 -12.05
N GLN A 203 6.61 -15.09 -10.85
CA GLN A 203 6.62 -16.51 -10.46
C GLN A 203 5.26 -17.20 -10.59
N GLY A 204 4.17 -16.48 -10.32
CA GLY A 204 2.80 -16.99 -10.46
C GLY A 204 2.38 -17.36 -11.88
N LYS A 205 3.25 -17.25 -12.89
CA LYS A 205 3.02 -17.71 -14.25
C LYS A 205 3.99 -18.82 -14.61
N LYS A 206 3.44 -19.90 -15.18
CA LYS A 206 4.19 -21.00 -15.79
C LYS A 206 5.20 -20.54 -16.86
N TYR A 207 5.01 -19.36 -17.45
CA TYR A 207 5.91 -18.76 -18.43
C TYR A 207 7.22 -18.23 -17.84
N TYR A 208 7.23 -17.76 -16.58
CA TYR A 208 8.40 -17.14 -15.94
C TYR A 208 8.98 -18.00 -14.80
N SER A 209 8.23 -19.00 -14.31
CA SER A 209 8.54 -19.78 -13.12
C SER A 209 9.80 -20.64 -13.22
N ASN A 210 10.20 -21.06 -14.42
CA ASN A 210 11.35 -21.96 -14.58
C ASN A 210 12.70 -21.26 -14.35
N ASN A 211 12.75 -19.94 -14.58
CA ASN A 211 13.95 -19.11 -14.47
C ASN A 211 14.06 -18.39 -13.11
N LEU A 212 13.07 -18.55 -12.22
CA LEU A 212 12.97 -17.86 -10.92
C LEU A 212 13.00 -18.84 -9.73
N LYS A 213 13.69 -19.98 -9.89
CA LYS A 213 13.74 -21.06 -8.89
C LYS A 213 14.56 -20.69 -7.65
N ASN A 214 15.56 -19.83 -7.78
CA ASN A 214 16.30 -19.26 -6.65
C ASN A 214 16.34 -17.73 -6.78
N VAL A 215 15.61 -17.03 -5.91
CA VAL A 215 15.49 -15.56 -5.96
C VAL A 215 16.53 -14.83 -5.10
N GLU A 216 17.24 -15.53 -4.22
CA GLU A 216 18.23 -14.90 -3.32
C GLU A 216 19.42 -14.27 -4.07
N PRO A 217 20.11 -14.97 -5.01
CA PRO A 217 21.20 -14.35 -5.78
C PRO A 217 20.71 -13.17 -6.63
N LEU A 218 19.45 -13.26 -7.10
CA LEU A 218 18.80 -12.23 -7.88
C LEU A 218 18.56 -10.94 -7.05
N TYR A 219 18.24 -11.05 -5.76
CA TYR A 219 18.08 -9.89 -4.89
C TYR A 219 19.35 -9.06 -4.77
N ALA A 220 20.50 -9.72 -4.54
CA ALA A 220 21.79 -9.04 -4.46
C ALA A 220 22.13 -8.31 -5.77
N LEU A 221 21.81 -8.90 -6.92
CA LEU A 221 22.05 -8.28 -8.22
C LEU A 221 21.11 -7.11 -8.49
N ILE A 222 19.82 -7.23 -8.17
CA ILE A 222 18.85 -6.14 -8.26
C ILE A 222 19.33 -4.96 -7.40
N LYS A 223 19.73 -5.24 -6.16
CA LYS A 223 20.21 -4.25 -5.21
C LYS A 223 21.42 -3.48 -5.73
N ASN A 224 22.45 -4.19 -6.19
CA ASN A 224 23.64 -3.57 -6.79
C ASN A 224 23.28 -2.74 -8.03
N THR A 225 22.35 -3.22 -8.85
CA THR A 225 21.93 -2.52 -10.07
C THR A 225 21.15 -1.25 -9.74
N ILE A 226 20.23 -1.28 -8.77
CA ILE A 226 19.49 -0.09 -8.32
C ILE A 226 20.43 0.94 -7.71
N ASP A 227 21.40 0.54 -6.88
CA ASP A 227 22.38 1.47 -6.31
C ASP A 227 23.19 2.19 -7.41
N LEU A 228 23.66 1.44 -8.43
CA LEU A 228 24.35 2.01 -9.59
C LEU A 228 23.45 2.96 -10.39
N LEU A 229 22.19 2.58 -10.63
CA LEU A 229 21.23 3.40 -11.38
C LEU A 229 20.81 4.65 -10.59
N ASN A 230 20.62 4.56 -9.28
CA ASN A 230 20.28 5.69 -8.42
C ASN A 230 21.43 6.70 -8.36
N LYS A 231 22.69 6.24 -8.31
CA LYS A 231 23.87 7.13 -8.41
C LYS A 231 23.93 7.90 -9.73
N ARG A 232 23.44 7.30 -10.81
CA ARG A 232 23.51 7.87 -12.16
C ARG A 232 22.28 8.71 -12.55
N TYR A 233 21.10 8.32 -12.05
CA TYR A 233 19.79 8.91 -12.39
C TYR A 233 18.93 9.04 -11.12
N PRO A 234 19.38 9.80 -10.11
CA PRO A 234 18.71 9.87 -8.81
C PRO A 234 17.25 10.34 -8.90
N GLU A 235 16.91 11.17 -9.90
CA GLU A 235 15.55 11.65 -10.15
C GLU A 235 14.56 10.54 -10.48
N ARG A 236 15.02 9.38 -10.99
CA ARG A 236 14.16 8.24 -11.31
C ARG A 236 13.79 7.38 -10.10
N PHE A 237 14.55 7.50 -9.01
CA PHE A 237 14.43 6.64 -7.83
C PHE A 237 14.05 7.43 -6.58
N SER A 238 14.56 8.66 -6.45
CA SER A 238 14.42 9.51 -5.26
C SER A 238 13.03 9.52 -4.68
N GLU A 239 12.00 9.85 -5.47
CA GLU A 239 10.64 9.95 -4.93
C GLU A 239 10.09 8.60 -4.44
N LEU A 240 10.26 7.54 -5.22
CA LEU A 240 9.64 6.24 -4.94
C LEU A 240 10.25 5.54 -3.73
N PHE A 241 11.55 5.75 -3.50
CA PHE A 241 12.31 5.17 -2.40
C PHE A 241 12.53 6.15 -1.24
N GLU A 242 12.01 7.38 -1.31
CA GLU A 242 11.97 8.29 -0.16
C GLU A 242 10.72 8.00 0.70
N LYS A 243 10.75 8.45 1.95
CA LYS A 243 9.65 8.29 2.92
C LYS A 243 8.51 9.29 2.71
N ASN A 244 8.77 10.36 1.98
CA ASN A 244 7.82 11.44 1.80
C ASN A 244 6.66 11.03 0.89
N ASN A 245 5.44 11.30 1.31
CA ASN A 245 4.23 11.08 0.53
C ASN A 245 3.51 12.40 0.30
N LEU A 246 3.69 12.94 -0.91
CA LEU A 246 3.10 14.18 -1.39
C LEU A 246 1.71 13.99 -2.01
N TYR A 247 1.20 12.75 -2.04
CA TYR A 247 -0.07 12.38 -2.67
C TYR A 247 -1.22 12.28 -1.67
N LEU A 248 -0.92 12.50 -0.39
CA LEU A 248 -1.87 12.53 0.70
C LEU A 248 -1.84 13.90 1.36
N ASP A 249 -2.99 14.55 1.40
CA ASP A 249 -3.27 15.70 2.25
C ASP A 249 -3.82 15.17 3.58
N ASP A 250 -3.25 15.61 4.71
CA ASP A 250 -3.68 15.16 6.05
C ASP A 250 -5.16 15.52 6.24
N SER A 251 -6.02 14.51 6.26
CA SER A 251 -7.47 14.69 6.21
C SER A 251 -8.10 14.63 7.59
N ILE A 252 -7.37 14.15 8.62
CA ILE A 252 -7.89 13.95 9.97
C ILE A 252 -8.29 15.27 10.59
N TYR A 253 -7.61 16.36 10.23
CA TYR A 253 -7.97 17.70 10.66
C TYR A 253 -9.32 18.14 10.11
N ASN A 254 -9.56 17.86 8.84
CA ASN A 254 -10.82 18.20 8.17
C ASN A 254 -11.96 17.29 8.64
N VAL A 255 -11.68 15.99 8.85
CA VAL A 255 -12.68 15.03 9.28
C VAL A 255 -13.04 15.25 10.75
N ALA A 256 -12.08 15.29 11.68
CA ALA A 256 -12.34 15.53 13.10
C ALA A 256 -13.14 16.82 13.34
N ALA A 257 -12.80 17.90 12.61
CA ALA A 257 -13.59 19.13 12.62
C ALA A 257 -15.01 18.91 12.09
N ASN A 258 -15.18 18.18 10.99
CA ASN A 258 -16.50 17.91 10.42
C ASN A 258 -17.37 17.00 11.30
N VAL A 259 -16.86 15.89 11.85
CA VAL A 259 -17.65 15.00 12.73
C VAL A 259 -18.05 15.70 14.03
N TYR A 260 -17.17 16.53 14.60
CA TYR A 260 -17.51 17.38 15.75
C TYR A 260 -18.57 18.43 15.40
N ASN A 261 -18.37 19.18 14.31
CA ASN A 261 -19.31 20.23 13.88
C ASN A 261 -20.69 19.67 13.49
N GLN A 262 -20.77 18.40 13.10
CA GLN A 262 -22.02 17.70 12.83
C GLN A 262 -22.67 17.07 14.07
N GLY A 263 -22.04 17.19 15.26
CA GLY A 263 -22.55 16.65 16.51
C GLY A 263 -22.52 15.12 16.61
N LEU A 264 -21.74 14.46 15.75
CA LEU A 264 -21.65 12.99 15.68
C LEU A 264 -20.72 12.41 16.76
N VAL A 265 -19.82 13.24 17.31
CA VAL A 265 -18.90 12.88 18.39
C VAL A 265 -18.83 13.99 19.43
N THR A 266 -18.76 13.64 20.71
CA THR A 266 -18.58 14.62 21.79
C THR A 266 -17.13 15.12 21.83
N TYR A 267 -16.92 16.32 22.38
CA TYR A 267 -15.58 16.88 22.55
C TYR A 267 -14.66 15.95 23.35
N ASP A 268 -15.17 15.34 24.43
CA ASP A 268 -14.39 14.44 25.29
C ASP A 268 -13.99 13.14 24.58
N ARG A 269 -14.90 12.57 23.79
CA ARG A 269 -14.61 11.36 23.01
C ARG A 269 -13.60 11.66 21.90
N LEU A 270 -13.77 12.78 21.19
CA LEU A 270 -12.82 13.23 20.18
C LEU A 270 -11.43 13.49 20.79
N THR A 271 -11.38 14.11 21.96
CA THR A 271 -10.11 14.36 22.67
C THR A 271 -9.41 13.05 23.03
N GLY A 272 -10.14 12.06 23.55
CA GLY A 272 -9.58 10.74 23.85
C GLY A 272 -9.03 10.02 22.61
N ASP A 273 -9.77 10.08 21.49
CA ASP A 273 -9.34 9.48 20.22
C ASP A 273 -8.11 10.21 19.65
N MET A 274 -8.06 11.54 19.72
CA MET A 274 -6.90 12.34 19.26
C MET A 274 -5.67 12.14 20.13
N GLU A 275 -5.83 12.07 21.47
CA GLU A 275 -4.74 11.76 22.40
C GLU A 275 -4.16 10.36 22.16
N TYR A 276 -5.02 9.37 21.90
CA TYR A 276 -4.57 8.01 21.53
C TYR A 276 -3.73 8.02 20.24
N LEU A 277 -4.09 8.87 19.29
CA LEU A 277 -3.36 9.02 18.02
C LEU A 277 -2.14 9.94 18.12
N GLY A 278 -1.90 10.59 19.27
CA GLY A 278 -0.80 11.54 19.45
C GLY A 278 -0.99 12.88 18.74
N ILE A 279 -2.23 13.22 18.38
CA ILE A 279 -2.58 14.43 17.61
C ILE A 279 -3.05 15.53 18.56
N SER A 280 -2.51 16.74 18.40
CA SER A 280 -2.90 17.90 19.21
C SER A 280 -4.31 18.38 18.84
N MET A 281 -5.13 18.67 19.85
CA MET A 281 -6.45 19.30 19.64
C MET A 281 -6.34 20.76 19.17
N ASP A 282 -5.23 21.44 19.47
CA ASP A 282 -5.03 22.85 19.09
C ASP A 282 -4.87 23.02 17.57
N THR A 283 -4.34 22.01 16.88
CA THR A 283 -4.18 22.02 15.42
C THR A 283 -5.49 21.82 14.67
N LEU A 284 -6.57 21.40 15.36
CA LEU A 284 -7.91 21.28 14.81
C LEU A 284 -8.71 22.59 14.81
N GLY A 285 -8.29 23.59 15.58
CA GLY A 285 -9.01 24.86 15.72
C GLY A 285 -10.41 24.73 16.37
N LEU A 286 -10.70 23.60 17.00
CA LEU A 286 -11.96 23.33 17.68
C LEU A 286 -11.93 23.88 19.12
N GLN A 287 -13.06 24.37 19.59
CA GLN A 287 -13.21 24.85 20.97
C GLN A 287 -14.12 23.91 21.75
N PRO A 288 -13.88 23.70 23.06
CA PRO A 288 -14.81 22.96 23.90
C PRO A 288 -16.20 23.63 23.85
N PRO A 289 -17.28 22.84 23.99
CA PRO A 289 -18.62 23.39 24.03
C PRO A 289 -18.68 24.48 25.11
N LYS A 290 -19.17 25.67 24.73
CA LYS A 290 -19.37 26.75 25.70
C LYS A 290 -20.40 26.27 26.71
N PHE A 291 -19.98 26.15 27.96
CA PHE A 291 -20.89 25.96 29.07
C PHE A 291 -21.79 27.21 29.14
N ASP A 292 -23.06 27.07 28.79
CA ASP A 292 -24.08 28.08 29.07
C ASP A 292 -24.70 27.73 30.43
N PRO A 293 -24.37 28.44 31.51
CA PRO A 293 -24.91 28.16 32.84
C PRO A 293 -26.39 28.55 32.99
N GLY A 294 -27.14 28.65 31.90
CA GLY A 294 -28.42 29.35 31.79
C GLY A 294 -29.63 28.53 31.35
N GLU A 295 -29.65 27.21 31.58
CA GLU A 295 -30.91 26.46 31.65
C GLU A 295 -30.99 25.78 33.03
N GLU A 296 -31.29 26.60 34.04
CA GLU A 296 -32.01 26.10 35.20
C GLU A 296 -33.37 25.62 34.71
N ASP A 297 -33.66 24.36 35.00
CA ASP A 297 -34.95 23.69 34.83
C ASP A 297 -36.04 24.49 35.57
N ASP A 298 -36.64 25.45 34.88
CA ASP A 298 -37.88 26.10 35.31
C ASP A 298 -39.06 25.31 34.72
N SER A 299 -39.70 24.55 35.60
CA SER A 299 -41.03 23.90 35.58
C SER A 299 -41.20 22.47 35.04
#